data_AF-A0A9P6FQV9-F1
#
_entry.id   AF-A0A9P6FQV9-F1
#
_cell.length_a   1.000
_cell.length_b   1.000
_cell.length_c   1.000
_cell.angle_alpha   90.00
_cell.angle_beta   90.00
_cell.angle_gamma   90.00
#
_symmetry.space_group_name_H-M   'P 1'
#
loop_
_entity.id
_entity.type
_entity.pdbx_description
1 polymer ?
#
loop_
_entity_poly.entity_id
_entity_poly.type
_entity_poly.pdbx_seq_one_letter_code
_entity_poly.pdbx_strand_id
1 'polypeptide(L)'
;MHYTLMIRRGHRLVQDGPYKYLIHPSYTGLYISLASFLVTLTYDGLWPTFIKPRLPVPVSGLLLLLVHLVFYFGLLFLRIQKEEKMLSQHFGSEWDEYVSRRWRMIPFVY
;
A
#
# COMPACT_ATOMS: atom_id res chain seq x y z
N MET A 1 -17.53 -6.51 -13.38
CA MET A 1 -16.14 -6.31 -13.83
C MET A 1 -15.23 -7.23 -13.02
N HIS A 2 -14.86 -8.39 -13.56
CA HIS A 2 -13.93 -9.31 -12.92
C HIS A 2 -12.50 -8.83 -13.17
N TYR A 3 -11.85 -8.27 -12.15
CA TYR A 3 -10.40 -8.04 -12.19
C TYR A 3 -9.71 -9.39 -11.97
N THR A 4 -9.56 -10.17 -13.05
CA THR A 4 -8.76 -11.39 -13.03
C THR A 4 -7.29 -10.97 -13.02
N LEU A 5 -6.59 -11.18 -11.91
CA LEU A 5 -5.13 -11.14 -11.87
C LEU A 5 -4.64 -12.23 -12.84
N MET A 6 -4.40 -11.86 -14.09
CA MET A 6 -3.94 -12.78 -15.13
C MET A 6 -2.46 -13.06 -14.90
N ILE A 7 -2.18 -14.20 -14.27
CA ILE A 7 -0.85 -14.77 -14.31
C ILE A 7 -0.57 -15.10 -15.78
N ARG A 8 0.31 -14.34 -16.43
CA ARG A 8 0.71 -14.59 -17.82
C ARG A 8 1.35 -15.98 -17.89
N ARG A 9 1.10 -16.72 -18.98
CA ARG A 9 1.77 -18.03 -19.20
C ARG A 9 3.28 -17.82 -19.17
N GLY A 10 3.99 -18.52 -18.28
CA GLY A 10 5.42 -18.37 -18.05
C GLY A 10 5.81 -17.29 -17.02
N HIS A 11 4.87 -16.82 -16.19
CA HIS A 11 5.17 -15.93 -15.08
C HIS A 11 6.13 -16.61 -14.11
N ARG A 12 7.27 -15.96 -13.85
CA ARG A 12 8.24 -16.40 -12.85
C ARG A 12 8.19 -15.41 -11.69
N LEU A 13 8.52 -15.89 -10.50
CA LEU A 13 8.66 -15.04 -9.35
C LEU A 13 9.84 -14.08 -9.57
N VAL A 14 9.57 -12.78 -9.63
CA VAL A 14 10.61 -11.76 -9.78
C VAL A 14 11.30 -11.57 -8.45
N GLN A 15 12.60 -11.90 -8.39
CA GLN A 15 13.39 -11.79 -7.16
C GLN A 15 14.51 -10.73 -7.26
N ASP A 16 14.54 -9.99 -8.37
CA ASP A 16 15.60 -9.03 -8.70
C ASP A 16 15.29 -7.61 -8.19
N GLY A 17 16.35 -6.82 -8.00
CA GLY A 17 16.23 -5.40 -7.64
C GLY A 17 15.57 -5.16 -6.27
N PRO A 18 14.56 -4.28 -6.14
CA PRO A 18 13.92 -3.97 -4.86
C PRO A 18 13.13 -5.17 -4.30
N TYR A 19 12.68 -6.08 -5.17
CA TYR A 19 12.06 -7.34 -4.76
C TYR A 19 13.04 -8.23 -4.00
N LYS A 20 14.36 -7.98 -4.10
CA LYS A 20 15.40 -8.66 -3.32
C LYS A 20 15.22 -8.50 -1.80
N TYR A 21 14.67 -7.38 -1.37
CA TYR A 21 14.57 -7.00 0.05
C TYR A 21 13.13 -6.97 0.56
N LEU A 22 12.20 -6.56 -0.31
CA LEU A 22 10.79 -6.37 0.01
C LEU A 22 9.92 -7.25 -0.88
N ILE A 23 8.87 -7.84 -0.31
CA ILE A 23 7.87 -8.58 -1.07
C ILE A 23 7.04 -7.60 -1.91
N HIS A 24 6.75 -6.42 -1.35
CA HIS A 24 5.90 -5.42 -2.00
C HIS A 24 6.52 -4.01 -2.07
N PRO A 25 7.65 -3.82 -2.77
CA PRO A 25 8.34 -2.52 -2.83
C PRO A 25 7.46 -1.40 -3.41
N SER A 26 6.58 -1.72 -4.36
CA SER A 26 5.64 -0.76 -4.96
C SER A 26 4.60 -0.26 -3.96
N TYR A 27 4.10 -1.11 -3.06
CA TYR A 27 3.17 -0.68 -2.02
C TYR A 27 3.88 0.19 -0.96
N THR A 28 5.15 -0.06 -0.67
CA THR A 28 5.97 0.84 0.16
C THR A 28 6.07 2.22 -0.47
N GLY A 29 6.37 2.32 -1.78
CA GLY A 29 6.40 3.58 -2.50
C GLY A 29 5.05 4.30 -2.54
N LEU A 30 3.95 3.56 -2.66
CA LEU A 30 2.59 4.11 -2.60
C LEU A 30 2.29 4.73 -1.23
N TYR A 31 2.65 4.06 -0.13
CA TYR A 31 2.46 4.61 1.21
C TYR A 31 3.26 5.89 1.45
N ILE A 32 4.53 5.92 1.00
CA ILE A 32 5.35 7.12 1.08
C ILE A 32 4.70 8.27 0.30
N SER A 33 4.29 7.99 -0.94
CA SER A 33 3.64 9.01 -1.80
C SER A 33 2.34 9.53 -1.21
N LEU A 34 1.52 8.64 -0.63
CA LEU A 34 0.27 9.02 0.05
C LEU A 34 0.54 9.84 1.30
N ALA A 35 1.50 9.44 2.12
CA ALA A 35 1.88 10.19 3.32
C ALA A 35 2.37 11.59 2.94
N SER A 36 3.24 11.71 1.92
CA SER A 36 3.72 13.00 1.42
C SER A 36 2.58 13.89 0.91
N PHE A 37 1.68 13.34 0.10
CA PHE A 37 0.53 14.09 -0.42
C PHE A 37 -0.38 14.60 0.70
N LEU A 38 -0.66 13.77 1.70
CA LEU A 38 -1.50 14.13 2.85
C LEU A 38 -0.83 15.20 3.73
N VAL A 39 0.48 15.09 3.96
CA VAL A 39 1.26 16.13 4.67
C VAL A 39 1.17 17.46 3.92
N THR A 40 1.39 17.47 2.60
CA THR A 40 1.28 18.68 1.76
C THR A 40 -0.12 19.31 1.81
N LEU A 41 -1.17 18.51 1.89
CA LEU A 41 -2.54 19.03 2.03
C LEU A 41 -2.76 19.70 3.38
N THR A 42 -2.23 19.13 4.47
CA THR A 42 -2.41 19.64 5.83
C THR A 42 -1.44 20.75 6.24
N TYR A 43 -0.28 20.84 5.59
CA TYR A 43 0.75 21.84 5.85
C TYR A 43 0.38 23.19 5.21
N ASP A 44 0.14 24.22 6.04
CA ASP A 44 -0.02 25.68 5.84
C ASP A 44 -0.62 26.30 4.54
N GLY A 45 -0.95 25.54 3.50
CA GLY A 45 -1.35 26.08 2.20
C GLY A 45 -2.76 25.68 1.75
N LEU A 46 -3.02 24.37 1.60
CA LEU A 46 -4.22 23.89 0.92
C LEU A 46 -5.42 23.71 1.86
N TRP A 47 -5.19 23.24 3.08
CA TRP A 47 -6.22 22.96 4.08
C TRP A 47 -7.05 24.20 4.49
N PRO A 48 -6.45 25.30 5.00
CA PRO A 48 -7.22 26.48 5.42
C PRO A 48 -7.80 27.27 4.23
N THR A 49 -7.15 27.22 3.06
CA THR A 49 -7.51 28.04 1.89
C THR A 49 -8.59 27.41 1.00
N PHE A 50 -8.52 26.09 0.75
CA PHE A 50 -9.41 25.43 -0.21
C PHE A 50 -10.43 24.49 0.43
N ILE A 51 -10.06 23.77 1.49
CA ILE A 51 -10.89 22.69 2.04
C ILE A 51 -11.76 23.20 3.18
N LYS A 52 -11.17 23.79 4.21
CA LYS A 52 -11.89 24.26 5.42
C LYS A 52 -13.10 25.16 5.13
N PRO A 53 -13.07 26.13 4.18
CA PRO A 53 -14.21 27.02 3.93
C PRO A 53 -15.41 26.34 3.23
N ARG A 54 -15.18 25.18 2.60
CA ARG A 54 -16.20 24.44 1.84
C ARG A 54 -16.85 23.32 2.66
N LEU A 55 -16.32 22.99 3.84
CA LEU A 55 -16.92 21.99 4.73
C LEU A 55 -17.94 22.63 5.68
N PRO A 56 -19.13 22.04 5.83
CA PRO A 56 -20.15 22.51 6.78
C PRO A 56 -19.84 22.15 8.25
N VAL A 57 -18.71 21.50 8.51
CA VAL A 57 -18.35 20.94 9.82
C VAL A 57 -16.91 21.32 10.22
N PRO A 58 -16.65 21.68 11.50
CA PRO A 58 -15.32 22.02 11.99
C PRO A 58 -14.51 20.74 12.23
N VAL A 59 -14.03 20.10 11.17
CA VAL A 59 -13.15 18.93 11.27
C VAL A 59 -11.71 19.40 11.27
N SER A 60 -10.86 18.82 12.12
CA SER A 60 -9.42 19.10 12.06
C SER A 60 -8.79 18.39 10.86
N GLY A 61 -7.85 19.04 10.17
CA GLY A 61 -7.12 18.43 9.05
C GLY A 61 -6.37 17.17 9.46
N LEU A 62 -5.87 17.15 10.70
CA LEU A 62 -5.25 15.98 11.31
C LEU A 62 -6.23 14.81 11.45
N LEU A 63 -7.48 15.04 11.85
CA LEU A 63 -8.47 13.96 12.00
C LEU A 63 -8.83 13.35 10.63
N LEU A 64 -9.05 14.17 9.59
CA LEU A 64 -9.29 13.63 8.25
C LEU A 64 -8.08 12.88 7.71
N LEU A 65 -6.86 13.36 7.98
CA LEU A 65 -5.63 12.68 7.60
C LEU A 65 -5.54 11.29 8.26
N LEU A 66 -5.81 11.19 9.56
CA LEU A 66 -5.80 9.91 10.27
C LEU A 66 -6.87 8.96 9.73
N VAL A 67 -8.09 9.44 9.49
CA VAL A 67 -9.17 8.63 8.91
C VAL A 67 -8.80 8.12 7.52
N HIS A 68 -8.23 8.99 6.67
CA HIS A 68 -7.79 8.59 5.33
C HIS A 68 -6.66 7.56 5.40
N LEU A 69 -5.66 7.76 6.25
CA LEU A 69 -4.56 6.81 6.43
C LEU A 69 -5.07 5.44 6.87
N VAL A 70 -5.95 5.38 7.88
CA VAL A 70 -6.52 4.12 8.37
C VAL A 70 -7.33 3.42 7.27
N PHE A 71 -8.17 4.18 6.55
CA PHE A 71 -8.99 3.63 5.47
C PHE A 71 -8.13 3.05 4.32
N TYR A 72 -7.15 3.83 3.84
CA TYR A 72 -6.25 3.38 2.77
C TYR A 72 -5.37 2.21 3.19
N PHE A 73 -4.84 2.25 4.42
CA PHE A 73 -4.05 1.15 4.96
C PHE A 73 -4.87 -0.14 5.05
N GLY A 74 -6.12 -0.05 5.52
CA GLY A 74 -7.04 -1.18 5.56
C GLY A 74 -7.34 -1.76 4.17
N LEU A 75 -7.61 -0.92 3.17
CA LEU A 75 -7.86 -1.37 1.81
C LEU A 75 -6.64 -2.05 1.17
N LEU A 76 -5.45 -1.47 1.34
CA LEU A 76 -4.21 -2.03 0.82
C LEU A 76 -3.85 -3.33 1.53
N PHE A 77 -4.06 -3.41 2.85
CA PHE A 77 -3.86 -4.66 3.60
C PHE A 77 -4.77 -5.78 3.06
N LEU A 78 -6.06 -5.50 2.86
CA LEU A 78 -7.00 -6.47 2.27
C LEU A 78 -6.59 -6.87 0.83
N ARG A 79 -6.02 -5.94 0.06
CA ARG A 79 -5.52 -6.22 -1.28
C ARG A 79 -4.29 -7.13 -1.25
N ILE A 80 -3.32 -6.82 -0.40
CA ILE A 80 -2.10 -7.61 -0.22
C ILE A 80 -2.45 -9.04 0.18
N GLN A 81 -3.36 -9.23 1.14
CA GLN A 81 -3.80 -10.58 1.55
C GLN A 81 -4.38 -11.39 0.38
N LYS A 82 -5.17 -10.76 -0.50
CA LYS A 82 -5.72 -11.42 -1.69
C LYS A 82 -4.63 -11.77 -2.70
N GLU A 83 -3.66 -10.89 -2.88
CA GLU A 83 -2.54 -11.08 -3.80
C GLU A 83 -1.59 -12.18 -3.30
N GLU A 84 -1.16 -12.14 -2.04
CA GLU A 84 -0.32 -13.17 -1.43
C GLU A 84 -1.01 -14.54 -1.45
N LYS A 85 -2.32 -14.60 -1.20
CA LYS A 85 -3.08 -15.84 -1.29
C LYS A 85 -3.06 -16.41 -2.71
N MET A 86 -3.22 -15.55 -3.72
CA MET A 86 -3.19 -15.96 -5.12
C MET A 86 -1.78 -16.41 -5.55
N LEU A 87 -0.73 -15.71 -5.10
CA LEU A 87 0.66 -16.07 -5.35
C LEU A 87 1.05 -17.38 -4.66
N SER A 88 0.67 -17.56 -3.39
CA SER A 88 0.86 -18.82 -2.65
C SER A 88 0.15 -19.99 -3.34
N GLN A 89 -1.08 -19.80 -3.83
CA GLN A 89 -1.80 -20.85 -4.57
C GLN A 89 -1.15 -21.20 -5.90
N HIS A 90 -0.48 -20.24 -6.56
CA HIS A 90 0.14 -20.47 -7.87
C HIS A 90 1.56 -21.05 -7.78
N PHE A 91 2.39 -20.50 -6.89
CA PHE A 91 3.81 -20.81 -6.77
C PHE A 91 4.13 -21.79 -5.63
N GLY A 92 3.20 -22.02 -4.70
CA GLY A 92 3.36 -23.00 -3.62
C GLY A 92 4.63 -22.79 -2.80
N SER A 93 5.48 -23.83 -2.74
CA SER A 93 6.70 -23.81 -1.94
C SER A 93 7.73 -22.75 -2.36
N GLU A 94 7.75 -22.35 -3.65
CA GLU A 94 8.63 -21.27 -4.13
C GLU A 94 8.24 -19.94 -3.48
N TRP A 95 6.94 -19.71 -3.29
CA TRP A 95 6.43 -18.52 -2.60
C TRP A 95 6.74 -18.56 -1.10
N ASP A 96 6.57 -19.72 -0.46
CA ASP A 96 6.86 -19.85 0.97
C ASP A 96 8.35 -19.61 1.29
N GLU A 97 9.25 -20.13 0.46
CA GLU A 97 10.69 -19.85 0.59
C GLU A 97 10.98 -18.36 0.34
N TYR A 98 10.34 -17.77 -0.68
CA TYR A 98 10.52 -16.35 -1.00
C TYR A 98 10.09 -15.43 0.14
N VAL A 99 8.91 -15.66 0.73
CA VAL A 99 8.37 -14.86 1.84
C VAL A 99 9.19 -15.06 3.12
N SER A 100 9.71 -16.27 3.37
CA SER A 100 10.45 -16.58 4.60
C SER A 100 11.74 -15.77 4.79
N ARG A 101 12.29 -15.21 3.71
CA ARG A 101 13.58 -14.50 3.72
C ARG A 101 13.46 -12.99 3.56
N ARG A 102 12.24 -12.45 3.46
CA ARG A 102 11.98 -11.08 3.00
C ARG A 102 10.93 -10.39 3.84
N TRP A 103 11.02 -9.08 3.92
CA TRP A 103 10.05 -8.25 4.63
C TRP A 103 8.86 -7.95 3.73
N ARG A 104 7.64 -7.93 4.28
CA ARG A 104 6.45 -7.63 3.48
C ARG A 104 6.45 -6.21 2.92
N MET A 105 6.67 -5.21 3.78
CA MET A 105 6.51 -3.79 3.42
C MET A 105 7.56 -2.86 4.00
N ILE A 106 7.91 -3.01 5.28
CA ILE A 106 8.86 -2.13 5.97
C ILE A 106 9.97 -3.01 6.54
N PRO A 107 11.25 -2.73 6.23
CA PRO A 107 12.36 -3.42 6.87
C PRO A 107 12.22 -3.29 8.39
N PHE A 108 12.41 -4.38 9.14
CA PHE A 108 12.28 -4.44 10.61
C PHE A 108 10.85 -4.43 11.17
N VAL A 109 9.82 -4.46 10.32
CA VAL A 109 8.43 -4.68 10.72
C VAL A 109 7.91 -5.91 9.97
N TYR A 110 7.87 -7.04 10.69
CA TYR A 110 7.43 -8.40 10.34
C TYR A 110 7.10 -8.69 8.85
#